data_AF-A0A7C4BK41-F1
#
_entry.id   AF-A0A7C4BK41-F1
#
_cell.length_a   1.000
_cell.length_b   1.000
_cell.length_c   1.000
_cell.angle_alpha   90.00
_cell.angle_beta   90.00
_cell.angle_gamma   90.00
#
_symmetry.space_group_name_H-M   'P 1'
#
loop_
_entity.id
_entity.type
_entity.pdbx_description
1 polymer ?
#
loop_
_entity_poly.entity_id
_entity_poly.type
_entity_poly.pdbx_seq_one_letter_code
_entity_poly.pdbx_strand_id
1 'polypeptide(L)'
;MASSQRIKNQILRKLAHGKATFWQLVNYQDSHLVDFLNALKNLLKEGTIRYEKPFFYLSDSYDGLAYEDPGCLSCSAFSKSSFWKELSDRFQELTKDRPLPTSDYDQGFIHPIDTVRRVAFIYERGDLEGTDIFILGDDDLVSIAMALTKLPRRIVVVEVDER
;
A
#
# COMPACT_ATOMS: atom_id res chain seq x y z
N MET A 1 -4.71 12.09 23.04
CA MET A 1 -6.15 11.89 23.37
C MET A 1 -7.05 11.90 22.13
N ALA A 2 -6.81 12.75 21.11
CA ALA A 2 -7.57 12.71 19.85
C ALA A 2 -7.16 11.58 18.87
N SER A 3 -5.88 11.17 18.84
CA SER A 3 -5.41 10.11 17.92
C SER A 3 -5.98 8.72 18.25
N SER A 4 -6.07 8.37 19.54
CA SER A 4 -6.55 7.05 19.99
C SER A 4 -8.01 6.77 19.63
N GLN A 5 -8.90 7.78 19.74
CA GLN A 5 -10.30 7.59 19.39
C GLN A 5 -10.51 7.39 17.88
N ARG A 6 -9.73 8.08 17.04
CA ARG A 6 -9.77 7.91 15.58
C ARG A 6 -9.41 6.48 15.18
N ILE A 7 -8.35 5.92 15.77
CA ILE A 7 -7.91 4.54 15.51
C ILE A 7 -9.03 3.55 15.89
N LYS A 8 -9.64 3.71 17.08
CA LYS A 8 -10.79 2.90 17.48
C LYS A 8 -11.93 2.97 16.47
N ASN A 9 -12.27 4.18 16.01
CA ASN A 9 -13.32 4.37 15.02
C ASN A 9 -13.01 3.68 13.68
N GLN A 10 -11.75 3.69 13.24
CA GLN A 10 -11.31 2.99 12.02
C GLN A 10 -11.44 1.46 12.16
N ILE A 11 -11.01 0.91 13.30
CA ILE A 11 -11.17 -0.52 13.61
C ILE A 11 -12.65 -0.90 13.58
N LEU A 12 -13.49 -0.16 14.29
CA LEU A 12 -14.93 -0.43 14.36
C LEU A 12 -15.61 -0.28 13.00
N ARG A 13 -15.21 0.72 12.19
CA ARG A 13 -15.70 0.89 10.81
C ARG A 13 -15.36 -0.32 9.95
N LYS A 14 -14.14 -0.86 10.06
CA LYS A 14 -13.75 -2.06 9.32
C LYS A 14 -14.53 -3.29 9.80
N LEU A 15 -14.76 -3.44 11.10
CA LEU A 15 -15.49 -4.58 11.66
C LEU A 15 -17.01 -4.50 11.44
N ALA A 16 -17.56 -3.30 11.24
CA ALA A 16 -18.95 -3.10 10.83
C ALA A 16 -19.24 -3.63 9.42
N HIS A 17 -18.23 -3.64 8.53
CA HIS A 17 -18.33 -4.30 7.23
C HIS A 17 -18.26 -5.83 7.34
N GLY A 18 -17.64 -6.36 8.40
CA GLY A 18 -17.49 -7.79 8.64
C GLY A 18 -16.21 -8.14 9.38
N LYS A 19 -16.02 -9.43 9.66
CA LYS A 19 -14.84 -9.93 10.38
C LYS A 19 -13.54 -9.60 9.63
N ALA A 20 -12.47 -9.34 10.38
CA ALA A 20 -11.17 -9.00 9.82
C ALA A 20 -10.02 -9.68 10.59
N THR A 21 -8.94 -10.04 9.90
CA THR A 21 -7.69 -10.46 10.55
C THR A 21 -6.93 -9.24 11.09
N PHE A 22 -5.89 -9.49 11.91
CA PHE A 22 -5.00 -8.43 12.38
C PHE A 22 -4.44 -7.58 11.22
N TRP A 23 -3.89 -8.24 10.19
CA TRP A 23 -3.30 -7.56 9.03
C TRP A 23 -4.33 -6.79 8.20
N GLN A 24 -5.55 -7.32 8.07
CA GLN A 24 -6.63 -6.57 7.45
C GLN A 24 -6.94 -5.31 8.26
N LEU A 25 -7.00 -5.36 9.59
CA LEU A 25 -7.24 -4.17 10.42
C LEU A 25 -6.11 -3.13 10.33
N VAL A 26 -4.84 -3.57 10.25
CA VAL A 26 -3.68 -2.67 10.04
C VAL A 26 -3.80 -1.88 8.73
N ASN A 27 -4.38 -2.45 7.68
CA ASN A 27 -4.53 -1.77 6.39
C ASN A 27 -5.62 -0.68 6.37
N TYR A 28 -6.54 -0.65 7.35
CA TYR A 28 -7.65 0.31 7.39
C TYR A 28 -7.47 1.40 8.46
N GLN A 29 -6.31 1.44 9.11
CA GLN A 29 -5.91 2.50 10.03
C GLN A 29 -4.73 3.27 9.44
N ASP A 30 -4.55 4.52 9.86
CA ASP A 30 -3.52 5.43 9.32
C ASP A 30 -2.63 6.03 10.42
N SER A 31 -2.45 5.29 11.51
CA SER A 31 -1.61 5.63 12.65
C SER A 31 -0.45 4.64 12.80
N HIS A 32 0.39 4.89 13.81
CA HIS A 32 1.54 4.06 14.13
C HIS A 32 1.10 2.69 14.69
N LEU A 33 1.81 1.62 14.34
CA LEU A 33 1.43 0.25 14.71
C LEU A 33 1.30 0.04 16.22
N VAL A 34 2.14 0.72 17.01
CA VAL A 34 2.10 0.68 18.48
C VAL A 34 0.79 1.27 19.02
N ASP A 35 0.35 2.40 18.49
CA ASP A 35 -0.90 3.05 18.92
C ASP A 35 -2.12 2.23 18.47
N PHE A 36 -2.06 1.66 17.27
CA PHE A 36 -3.05 0.69 16.78
C PHE A 36 -3.19 -0.51 17.72
N LEU A 37 -2.07 -1.12 18.12
CA LEU A 37 -2.08 -2.27 19.01
C LEU A 37 -2.69 -1.92 20.37
N ASN A 38 -2.39 -0.73 20.89
CA ASN A 38 -2.97 -0.25 22.15
C ASN A 38 -4.49 -0.02 22.02
N ALA A 39 -4.95 0.58 20.93
CA ALA A 39 -6.38 0.77 20.66
C ALA A 39 -7.12 -0.58 20.53
N LEU A 40 -6.54 -1.53 19.80
CA LEU A 40 -7.10 -2.87 19.64
C LEU A 40 -7.22 -3.62 20.98
N LYS A 41 -6.18 -3.57 21.81
CA LYS A 41 -6.19 -4.13 23.18
C LYS A 41 -7.27 -3.49 24.06
N ASN A 42 -7.45 -2.18 23.96
CA ASN A 42 -8.49 -1.48 24.72
C ASN A 42 -9.89 -1.92 24.30
N LEU A 43 -10.18 -2.02 22.99
CA LEU A 43 -11.47 -2.49 22.49
C LEU A 43 -11.79 -3.93 22.92
N LEU A 44 -10.78 -4.81 22.96
CA LEU A 44 -10.93 -6.18 23.49
C LEU A 44 -11.24 -6.15 24.99
N LYS A 45 -10.52 -5.35 25.77
CA LYS A 45 -10.72 -5.22 27.21
C LYS A 45 -12.09 -4.63 27.55
N GLU A 46 -12.56 -3.68 26.74
CA GLU A 46 -13.89 -3.06 26.84
C GLU A 46 -15.02 -4.00 26.40
N GLY A 47 -14.71 -5.14 25.77
CA GLY A 47 -15.71 -6.08 25.24
C GLY A 47 -16.47 -5.57 24.01
N THR A 48 -16.02 -4.47 23.41
CA THR A 48 -16.62 -3.91 22.18
C THR A 48 -16.38 -4.81 20.97
N ILE A 49 -15.23 -5.49 20.97
CA ILE A 49 -14.84 -6.45 19.93
C ILE A 49 -14.46 -7.77 20.57
N ARG A 50 -14.61 -8.86 19.83
CA ARG A 50 -14.19 -10.22 20.21
C ARG A 50 -13.17 -10.76 19.23
N TYR A 51 -12.35 -11.71 19.68
CA TYR A 51 -11.32 -12.35 18.86
C TYR A 51 -11.49 -13.87 18.90
N GLU A 52 -11.65 -14.47 17.72
CA GLU A 52 -11.66 -15.91 17.50
C GLU A 52 -10.73 -16.21 16.34
N LYS A 53 -9.59 -16.86 16.64
CA LYS A 53 -8.47 -17.00 15.70
C LYS A 53 -8.94 -17.49 14.32
N PRO A 54 -8.56 -16.81 13.21
CA PRO A 54 -7.66 -15.64 13.11
C PRO A 54 -8.38 -14.27 13.06
N PHE A 55 -9.67 -14.20 13.40
CA PHE A 55 -10.53 -13.05 13.11
C PHE A 55 -10.96 -12.27 14.35
N PHE A 56 -11.11 -10.97 14.17
CA PHE A 56 -11.80 -10.05 15.06
C PHE A 56 -13.23 -9.82 14.56
N TYR A 57 -14.15 -9.61 15.49
CA TYR A 57 -15.57 -9.36 15.23
C TYR A 57 -16.05 -8.21 16.12
N LEU A 58 -17.08 -7.49 15.70
CA LEU A 58 -17.87 -6.70 16.63
C LEU A 58 -18.55 -7.64 17.65
N SER A 59 -18.68 -7.18 18.88
CA SER A 59 -19.52 -7.85 19.87
C SER A 59 -20.99 -7.73 19.46
N ASP A 60 -21.80 -8.74 19.77
CA ASP A 60 -23.24 -8.73 19.50
C ASP A 60 -23.97 -7.61 20.27
N SER A 61 -23.34 -7.10 21.33
CA SER A 61 -23.84 -5.98 22.14
C SER A 61 -23.53 -4.59 21.56
N TYR A 62 -22.85 -4.51 20.40
CA TYR A 62 -22.47 -3.24 19.78
C TYR A 62 -23.53 -2.79 18.76
N ASP A 63 -24.19 -1.66 19.01
CA ASP A 63 -25.26 -1.11 18.16
C ASP A 63 -24.81 0.11 17.31
N GLY A 64 -23.53 0.48 17.39
CA GLY A 64 -23.10 1.85 17.11
C GLY A 64 -22.83 2.24 15.66
N LEU A 65 -22.83 1.32 14.68
CA LEU A 65 -22.42 1.66 13.31
C LEU A 65 -23.20 0.91 12.22
N ALA A 66 -24.03 1.64 11.48
CA ALA A 66 -24.43 1.25 10.14
C ALA A 66 -23.23 1.38 9.19
N TYR A 67 -22.98 0.35 8.39
CA TYR A 67 -21.98 0.37 7.32
C TYR A 67 -22.68 0.45 5.96
N GLU A 68 -22.27 1.41 5.14
CA GLU A 68 -22.68 1.56 3.75
C GLU A 68 -21.43 1.37 2.87
N ASP A 69 -21.51 0.52 1.85
CA ASP A 69 -20.38 0.22 0.97
C ASP A 69 -20.12 1.39 0.00
N PRO A 70 -18.94 2.06 0.06
CA PRO A 70 -18.61 3.16 -0.85
C PRO A 70 -18.28 2.71 -2.28
N GLY A 71 -18.20 1.39 -2.54
CA GLY A 71 -17.79 0.85 -3.83
C GLY A 71 -16.27 0.92 -4.05
N CYS A 72 -15.84 0.61 -5.27
CA CYS A 72 -14.41 0.52 -5.61
C CYS A 72 -13.77 1.91 -5.77
N LEU A 73 -12.76 2.18 -4.96
CA LEU A 73 -12.05 3.48 -4.94
C LEU A 73 -10.82 3.54 -5.87
N SER A 74 -10.44 2.44 -6.54
CA SER A 74 -9.13 2.34 -7.22
C SER A 74 -9.13 1.39 -8.43
N CYS A 75 -10.18 1.39 -9.24
CA CYS A 75 -10.42 0.35 -10.24
C CYS A 75 -9.51 0.48 -11.48
N SER A 76 -9.16 -0.68 -12.07
CA SER A 76 -8.57 -0.91 -13.40
C SER A 76 -7.68 0.19 -14.02
N ALA A 77 -6.56 0.46 -13.34
CA ALA A 77 -5.47 1.31 -13.86
C ALA A 77 -5.05 0.86 -15.28
N PHE A 78 -4.77 1.85 -16.15
CA PHE A 78 -4.27 1.68 -17.52
C PHE A 78 -5.17 0.95 -18.52
N SER A 79 -6.39 0.56 -18.14
CA SER A 79 -7.34 -0.14 -19.02
C SER A 79 -7.67 0.59 -20.33
N LYS A 80 -7.44 1.92 -20.40
CA LYS A 80 -7.71 2.77 -21.56
C LYS A 80 -6.47 3.15 -22.38
N SER A 81 -5.26 2.77 -21.96
CA SER A 81 -4.01 3.11 -22.63
C SER A 81 -3.19 1.86 -22.96
N SER A 82 -3.00 1.57 -24.25
CA SER A 82 -2.18 0.45 -24.71
C SER A 82 -0.72 0.61 -24.28
N PHE A 83 -0.17 1.84 -24.34
CA PHE A 83 1.19 2.15 -23.92
C PHE A 83 1.43 1.78 -22.44
N TRP A 84 0.61 2.30 -21.54
CA TRP A 84 0.78 2.03 -20.10
C TRP A 84 0.47 0.58 -19.73
N LYS A 85 -0.45 -0.06 -20.45
CA LYS A 85 -0.72 -1.48 -20.29
C LYS A 85 0.48 -2.33 -20.69
N GLU A 86 1.05 -2.12 -21.88
CA GLU A 86 2.24 -2.85 -22.34
C GLU A 86 3.43 -2.60 -21.40
N LEU A 87 3.64 -1.36 -20.97
CA LEU A 87 4.69 -1.05 -20.00
C LEU A 87 4.51 -1.80 -18.69
N SER A 88 3.27 -1.85 -18.17
CA SER A 88 2.95 -2.60 -16.97
C SER A 88 3.19 -4.10 -17.13
N ASP A 89 2.75 -4.69 -18.25
CA ASP A 89 2.93 -6.12 -18.53
C ASP A 89 4.43 -6.45 -18.64
N ARG A 90 5.21 -5.62 -19.33
CA ARG A 90 6.66 -5.78 -19.46
C ARG A 90 7.40 -5.61 -18.13
N PHE A 91 7.01 -4.63 -17.33
CA PHE A 91 7.60 -4.42 -16.01
C PHE A 91 7.30 -5.59 -15.09
N GLN A 92 6.07 -6.10 -15.09
CA GLN A 92 5.70 -7.29 -14.32
C GLN A 92 6.51 -8.52 -14.75
N GLU A 93 6.81 -8.69 -16.05
CA GLU A 93 7.68 -9.77 -16.53
C GLU A 93 9.12 -9.61 -16.02
N LEU A 94 9.72 -8.43 -16.16
CA LEU A 94 11.10 -8.16 -15.75
C LEU A 94 11.31 -8.31 -14.24
N THR A 95 10.28 -8.05 -13.45
CA THR A 95 10.34 -8.11 -12.00
C THR A 95 10.02 -9.48 -11.41
N LYS A 96 9.83 -10.54 -12.22
CA LYS A 96 9.56 -11.89 -11.70
C LYS A 96 10.71 -12.45 -10.87
N ASP A 97 11.94 -12.22 -11.33
CA ASP A 97 13.16 -12.79 -10.73
C ASP A 97 13.99 -11.73 -9.99
N ARG A 98 13.36 -10.62 -9.58
CA ARG A 98 14.00 -9.55 -8.82
C ARG A 98 14.59 -10.07 -7.49
N PRO A 99 15.61 -9.41 -6.92
CA PRO A 99 16.08 -9.72 -5.58
C PRO A 99 14.94 -9.69 -4.56
N LEU A 100 14.88 -10.74 -3.74
CA LEU A 100 13.97 -10.79 -2.60
C LEU A 100 14.43 -9.81 -1.53
N PRO A 101 13.47 -9.19 -0.81
CA PRO A 101 13.80 -8.17 0.16
C PRO A 101 14.59 -8.79 1.31
N THR A 102 15.62 -8.08 1.77
CA THR A 102 16.34 -8.41 3.00
C THR A 102 16.04 -7.41 4.10
N SER A 103 15.98 -7.89 5.33
CA SER A 103 15.86 -7.04 6.52
C SER A 103 17.11 -6.19 6.77
N ASP A 104 18.26 -6.57 6.21
CA ASP A 104 19.54 -5.87 6.44
C ASP A 104 19.51 -4.42 5.92
N TYR A 105 18.66 -4.16 4.92
CA TYR A 105 18.47 -2.86 4.29
C TYR A 105 17.04 -2.32 4.44
N ASP A 106 16.23 -2.92 5.31
CA ASP A 106 14.81 -2.57 5.53
C ASP A 106 13.99 -2.57 4.22
N GLN A 107 14.23 -3.54 3.34
CA GLN A 107 13.59 -3.61 2.02
C GLN A 107 12.14 -4.08 2.11
N GLY A 108 11.30 -3.51 1.26
CA GLY A 108 9.85 -3.71 1.29
C GLY A 108 9.19 -3.21 0.02
N PHE A 109 9.51 -3.83 -1.11
CA PHE A 109 9.03 -3.37 -2.41
C PHE A 109 7.50 -3.48 -2.56
N ILE A 110 6.93 -2.51 -3.29
CA ILE A 110 5.51 -2.48 -3.63
C ILE A 110 5.16 -3.44 -4.76
N HIS A 111 3.86 -3.64 -5.01
CA HIS A 111 3.43 -4.43 -6.15
C HIS A 111 3.91 -3.78 -7.47
N PRO A 112 4.29 -4.56 -8.50
CA PRO A 112 4.81 -4.01 -9.74
C PRO A 112 3.89 -2.97 -10.41
N ILE A 113 2.57 -3.19 -10.34
CA ILE A 113 1.59 -2.24 -10.86
C ILE A 113 1.62 -0.88 -10.14
N ASP A 114 1.95 -0.86 -8.84
CA ASP A 114 2.04 0.37 -8.05
C ASP A 114 3.31 1.17 -8.38
N THR A 115 4.42 0.50 -8.72
CA THR A 115 5.60 1.16 -9.28
C THR A 115 5.25 1.86 -10.60
N VAL A 116 4.51 1.18 -11.49
CA VAL A 116 4.07 1.76 -12.76
C VAL A 116 3.10 2.92 -12.55
N ARG A 117 2.19 2.84 -11.57
CA ARG A 117 1.33 3.96 -11.16
C ARG A 117 2.13 5.15 -10.67
N ARG A 118 3.23 4.93 -9.93
CA ARG A 118 4.14 6.00 -9.50
C ARG A 118 4.81 6.67 -10.70
N VAL A 119 5.29 5.91 -11.68
CA VAL A 119 5.86 6.47 -12.91
C VAL A 119 4.83 7.24 -13.72
N ALA A 120 3.60 6.71 -13.86
CA ALA A 120 2.50 7.41 -14.53
C ALA A 120 2.12 8.71 -13.81
N PHE A 121 2.12 8.72 -12.47
CA PHE A 121 1.91 9.94 -11.70
C PHE A 121 2.98 10.99 -12.00
N ILE A 122 4.27 10.61 -12.05
CA ILE A 122 5.39 11.50 -12.38
C ILE A 122 5.27 12.04 -13.81
N TYR A 123 4.90 11.18 -14.77
CA TYR A 123 4.61 11.59 -16.15
C TYR A 123 3.51 12.65 -16.23
N GLU A 124 2.40 12.46 -15.51
CA GLU A 124 1.29 13.44 -15.47
C GLU A 124 1.68 14.79 -14.83
N ARG A 125 2.84 14.87 -14.16
CA ARG A 125 3.41 16.13 -13.65
C ARG A 125 4.36 16.81 -14.64
N GLY A 126 4.69 16.16 -15.76
CA GLY A 126 5.65 16.66 -16.74
C GLY A 126 7.11 16.51 -16.32
N ASP A 127 7.39 15.62 -15.37
CA ASP A 127 8.72 15.48 -14.76
C ASP A 127 9.55 14.33 -15.38
N LEU A 128 9.05 13.68 -16.43
CA LEU A 128 9.67 12.47 -16.98
C LEU A 128 10.37 12.70 -18.33
N GLU A 129 9.82 13.55 -19.19
CA GLU A 129 10.29 13.74 -20.56
C GLU A 129 11.57 14.58 -20.64
N GLY A 130 12.66 13.98 -21.14
CA GLY A 130 13.93 14.68 -21.35
C GLY A 130 14.66 15.07 -20.05
N THR A 131 14.21 14.57 -18.90
CA THR A 131 14.75 14.90 -17.58
C THR A 131 15.92 14.01 -17.19
N ASP A 132 16.79 14.53 -16.31
CA ASP A 132 17.80 13.72 -15.63
C ASP A 132 17.24 13.31 -14.26
N ILE A 133 17.13 12.01 -14.04
CA ILE A 133 16.51 11.43 -12.85
C ILE A 133 17.59 10.87 -11.93
N PHE A 134 17.45 11.15 -10.65
CA PHE A 134 18.31 10.63 -9.59
C PHE A 134 17.46 9.91 -8.54
N ILE A 135 17.78 8.65 -8.27
CA ILE A 135 17.03 7.76 -7.38
C ILE A 135 17.93 7.36 -6.22
N LEU A 136 17.44 7.56 -4.99
CA LEU A 136 18.06 7.14 -3.74
C LEU A 136 17.25 5.98 -3.18
N GLY A 137 17.80 4.76 -3.27
CA GLY A 137 17.05 3.54 -2.99
C GLY A 137 16.14 3.13 -4.14
N ASP A 138 16.29 1.88 -4.61
CA ASP A 138 15.50 1.39 -5.75
C ASP A 138 15.10 -0.08 -5.62
N ASP A 139 14.78 -0.53 -4.41
CA ASP A 139 14.15 -1.83 -4.25
C ASP A 139 12.82 -1.87 -5.01
N ASP A 140 12.03 -0.81 -5.12
CA ASP A 140 10.83 -0.78 -5.98
C ASP A 140 11.09 -0.98 -7.49
N LEU A 141 12.34 -0.94 -7.95
CA LEU A 141 12.76 -0.96 -9.36
C LEU A 141 12.07 0.13 -10.20
N VAL A 142 11.88 1.32 -9.61
CA VAL A 142 11.28 2.47 -10.28
C VAL A 142 12.18 2.97 -11.41
N SER A 143 13.50 2.82 -11.30
CA SER A 143 14.42 3.17 -12.38
C SER A 143 14.15 2.37 -13.64
N ILE A 144 13.88 1.07 -13.50
CA ILE A 144 13.56 0.17 -14.62
C ILE A 144 12.20 0.53 -15.21
N ALA A 145 11.19 0.79 -14.38
CA ALA A 145 9.88 1.25 -14.83
C ALA A 145 9.96 2.56 -15.61
N MET A 146 10.75 3.53 -15.14
CA MET A 146 11.02 4.80 -15.83
C MET A 146 11.78 4.58 -17.15
N ALA A 147 12.80 3.72 -17.16
CA ALA A 147 13.58 3.41 -18.36
C ALA A 147 12.72 2.77 -19.46
N LEU A 148 11.75 1.92 -19.10
CA LEU A 148 10.81 1.31 -20.05
C LEU A 148 9.97 2.33 -20.81
N THR A 149 9.71 3.52 -20.24
CA THR A 149 8.98 4.60 -20.94
C THR A 149 9.81 5.20 -22.08
N LYS A 150 11.14 5.14 -21.99
CA LYS A 150 12.10 5.83 -22.87
C LYS A 150 11.95 7.36 -22.88
N LEU A 151 11.30 7.93 -21.88
CA LEU A 151 11.07 9.37 -21.76
C LEU A 151 12.23 10.11 -21.06
N PRO A 152 12.86 9.57 -20.00
CA PRO A 152 13.99 10.22 -19.34
C PRO A 152 15.21 10.33 -20.26
N ARG A 153 15.98 11.42 -20.12
CA ARG A 153 17.27 11.59 -20.79
C ARG A 153 18.35 10.72 -20.14
N ARG A 154 18.35 10.65 -18.80
CA ARG A 154 19.31 9.89 -18.00
C ARG A 154 18.68 9.49 -16.68
N ILE A 155 19.02 8.30 -16.19
CA ILE A 155 18.64 7.81 -14.86
C ILE A 155 19.91 7.39 -14.13
N VAL A 156 20.06 7.83 -12.89
CA VAL A 156 21.15 7.44 -11.98
C VAL A 156 20.52 6.88 -10.71
N VAL A 157 20.97 5.70 -10.29
CA VAL A 157 20.52 5.02 -9.08
C VAL A 157 21.69 4.93 -8.11
N VAL A 158 21.43 5.20 -6.85
CA VAL A 158 22.34 4.91 -5.73
C VAL A 158 21.61 3.99 -4.78
N GLU A 159 22.18 2.80 -4.57
CA GLU A 159 21.65 1.79 -3.64
C GLU A 159 22.81 1.16 -2.85
N VAL A 160 22.54 0.79 -1.60
CA VAL A 160 23.52 0.15 -0.71
C VAL A 160 23.57 -1.36 -0.92
N ASP A 161 22.45 -1.98 -1.32
CA ASP A 161 22.42 -3.37 -1.75
C ASP A 161 23.08 -3.52 -3.13
N GLU A 162 24.09 -4.40 -3.23
CA GLU A 162 24.83 -4.66 -4.48
C GLU A 162 24.06 -5.53 -5.48
N ARG A 163 22.98 -6.19 -5.03
CA ARG A 163 22.22 -7.19 -5.80
C ARG A 163 21.24 -6.60 -6.81
#